data_AF-A0A1J5EZE8-F1
#
_entry.id   AF-A0A1J5EZE8-F1
#
_cell.length_a   1.000
_cell.length_b   1.000
_cell.length_c   1.000
_cell.angle_alpha   90.00
_cell.angle_beta   90.00
_cell.angle_gamma   90.00
#
_symmetry.space_group_name_H-M   'P 1'
#
loop_
_entity.id
_entity.type
_entity.pdbx_description
1 polymer ?
#
loop_
_entity_poly.entity_id
_entity_poly.type
_entity_poly.pdbx_seq_one_letter_code
_entity_poly.pdbx_strand_id
1 'polypeptide(L)'
;MGTVLTVTDKNLESLVEVTNALLRGEFDHKEAVVDAEGLLATLTRQINTMIVNMRLLETPLSSAGEQAPTAVQYAENVVTLMAQSTGEVLDKSDKVLGLAEEMEGLFQQSAGQDAPTCARAQEIMTSLKGSIFDIIASQSYQDVARQKMEVLINDLNRIRDWLMEALLILNIRKDDSPENIQKKAQMLKEVKESTEARPAESLKQDLVDDLLAEFGF
;
A
#
# COMPACT_ATOMS: atom_id res chain seq x y z
N MET A 1 50.29 22.17 -27.56
CA MET A 1 49.78 21.17 -28.52
C MET A 1 48.36 20.86 -28.11
N GLY A 2 47.38 21.50 -28.75
CA GLY A 2 45.97 21.25 -28.47
C GLY A 2 45.52 20.02 -29.26
N THR A 3 45.15 18.96 -28.57
CA THR A 3 44.50 17.79 -29.17
C THR A 3 43.14 18.25 -29.68
N VAL A 4 43.01 18.32 -31.01
CA VAL A 4 41.71 18.50 -31.67
C VAL A 4 40.95 17.20 -31.43
N LEU A 5 40.05 17.21 -30.44
CA LEU A 5 39.12 16.11 -30.19
C LEU A 5 38.38 15.82 -31.50
N THR A 6 38.42 14.56 -31.93
CA THR A 6 37.68 14.14 -33.10
C THR A 6 36.18 14.26 -32.83
N VAL A 7 35.35 14.42 -33.86
CA VAL A 7 33.88 14.47 -33.71
C VAL A 7 33.36 13.26 -32.93
N THR A 8 34.01 12.11 -33.10
CA THR A 8 33.73 10.86 -32.39
C THR A 8 34.01 10.95 -30.89
N ASP A 9 35.12 11.58 -30.48
CA ASP A 9 35.46 11.75 -29.05
C ASP A 9 34.45 12.64 -28.33
N LYS A 10 34.00 13.73 -28.97
CA LYS A 10 32.95 14.62 -28.41
C LYS A 10 31.61 13.91 -28.26
N ASN A 11 31.24 13.07 -29.23
CA ASN A 11 30.02 12.28 -29.18
C ASN A 11 30.07 11.22 -28.06
N LEU A 12 31.23 10.60 -27.85
CA LEU A 12 31.48 9.67 -26.73
C LEU A 12 31.43 10.38 -25.38
N GLU A 13 32.05 11.55 -25.25
CA GLU A 13 31.99 12.37 -24.04
C GLU A 13 30.54 12.72 -23.67
N SER A 14 29.72 13.11 -24.64
CA SER A 14 28.30 13.40 -24.42
C SER A 14 27.51 12.16 -23.96
N LEU A 15 27.75 10.99 -24.55
CA LEU A 15 27.10 9.74 -24.12
C LEU A 15 27.52 9.33 -22.70
N VAL A 16 28.79 9.50 -22.35
CA VAL A 16 29.32 9.22 -21.01
C VAL A 16 28.71 10.16 -19.98
N GLU A 17 28.60 11.45 -20.30
CA GLU A 17 27.97 12.45 -19.42
C GLU A 17 26.51 12.08 -19.12
N VAL A 18 25.73 11.80 -20.17
CA VAL A 18 24.32 11.43 -20.06
C VAL A 18 24.13 10.11 -19.31
N THR A 19 24.99 9.12 -19.56
CA THR A 19 24.95 7.84 -18.83
C THR A 19 25.31 8.04 -17.35
N ASN A 20 26.27 8.91 -17.04
CA ASN A 20 26.63 9.22 -15.66
C ASN A 20 25.53 9.99 -14.92
N ALA A 21 24.76 10.83 -15.60
CA ALA A 21 23.58 11.48 -15.03
C ALA A 21 22.48 10.46 -14.75
N LEU A 22 22.21 9.56 -15.70
CA LEU A 22 21.28 8.44 -15.52
C LEU A 22 21.62 7.58 -14.30
N LEU A 23 22.90 7.22 -14.13
CA LEU A 23 23.38 6.44 -12.98
C LEU A 23 23.24 7.15 -11.63
N ARG A 24 23.18 8.48 -11.64
CA ARG A 24 22.94 9.31 -10.44
C ARG A 24 21.46 9.54 -10.14
N GLY A 25 20.56 9.03 -10.99
CA GLY A 25 19.12 9.28 -10.87
C GLY A 25 18.69 10.64 -11.41
N GLU A 26 19.56 11.35 -12.14
CA GLU A 26 19.24 12.66 -12.73
C GLU A 26 18.54 12.45 -14.07
N PHE A 27 17.26 12.09 -14.02
CA PHE A 27 16.53 11.73 -15.24
C PHE A 27 16.16 12.95 -16.08
N ASP A 28 16.05 14.15 -15.52
CA ASP A 28 15.78 15.42 -16.24
C ASP A 28 16.93 15.91 -17.15
N HIS A 29 18.03 15.15 -17.24
CA HIS A 29 19.17 15.52 -18.07
C HIS A 29 18.84 15.50 -19.58
N LYS A 30 19.38 16.47 -20.33
CA LYS A 30 19.13 16.56 -21.78
C LYS A 30 19.54 15.27 -22.48
N GLU A 31 18.72 14.83 -23.43
CA GLU A 31 19.02 13.69 -24.28
C GLU A 31 20.37 13.88 -25.00
N ALA A 32 21.10 12.77 -25.18
CA ALA A 32 22.34 12.79 -25.94
C ALA A 32 22.01 13.12 -27.40
N VAL A 33 22.60 14.19 -27.93
CA VAL A 33 22.49 14.56 -29.35
C VAL A 33 23.83 14.23 -30.00
N VAL A 34 23.85 13.13 -30.72
CA VAL A 34 25.05 12.61 -31.38
C VAL A 34 24.81 12.60 -32.88
N ASP A 35 25.63 13.37 -33.61
CA ASP A 35 25.69 13.33 -35.07
C ASP A 35 26.68 12.22 -35.48
N ALA A 36 26.19 10.99 -35.51
CA ALA A 36 26.95 9.80 -35.90
C ALA A 36 26.07 8.77 -36.60
N GLU A 37 26.70 7.93 -37.42
CA GLU A 37 26.06 6.80 -38.09
C GLU A 37 26.49 5.46 -37.47
N GLY A 38 25.73 4.40 -37.73
CA GLY A 38 26.06 3.04 -37.28
C GLY A 38 25.83 2.81 -35.79
N LEU A 39 26.76 2.10 -35.13
CA LEU A 39 26.60 1.64 -33.75
C LEU A 39 26.42 2.77 -32.73
N LEU A 40 27.07 3.92 -32.95
CA LEU A 40 26.99 5.05 -32.04
C LEU A 40 25.60 5.71 -32.07
N ALA A 41 24.97 5.76 -33.24
CA ALA A 41 23.59 6.23 -33.40
C ALA A 41 22.60 5.31 -32.68
N THR A 42 22.79 3.99 -32.81
CA THR A 42 21.98 2.98 -32.13
C THR A 42 22.12 3.09 -30.61
N LEU A 43 23.35 3.22 -30.11
CA LEU A 43 23.62 3.37 -28.68
C LEU A 43 23.00 4.66 -28.12
N THR A 44 23.11 5.77 -28.85
CA THR A 44 22.48 7.05 -28.48
C THR A 44 20.97 6.91 -28.36
N ARG A 45 20.33 6.23 -29.33
CA ARG A 45 18.89 5.98 -29.31
C ARG A 45 18.47 5.10 -28.13
N GLN A 46 19.26 4.08 -27.81
CA GLN A 46 19.01 3.21 -26.65
C GLN A 46 19.14 3.98 -25.33
N ILE A 47 20.18 4.80 -25.17
CA ILE A 47 20.39 5.62 -23.97
C ILE A 47 19.26 6.65 -23.82
N ASN A 48 18.89 7.37 -24.88
CA ASN A 48 17.78 8.33 -24.81
C ASN A 48 16.45 7.64 -24.47
N THR A 49 16.22 6.44 -25.01
CA THR A 49 15.04 5.63 -24.64
C THR A 49 15.07 5.27 -23.15
N MET A 50 16.24 4.92 -22.61
CA MET A 50 16.40 4.59 -21.19
C MET A 50 16.11 5.80 -20.29
N ILE A 51 16.56 7.00 -20.66
CA ILE A 51 16.28 8.24 -19.91
C ILE A 51 14.79 8.52 -19.87
N VAL A 52 14.12 8.48 -21.03
CA VAL A 52 12.67 8.71 -21.12
C VAL A 52 11.91 7.67 -20.28
N ASN A 53 12.32 6.41 -20.32
CA ASN A 53 11.71 5.37 -19.50
C ASN A 53 11.87 5.65 -18.01
N MET A 54 13.08 6.00 -17.57
CA MET A 54 13.32 6.28 -16.15
C MET A 54 12.56 7.50 -15.65
N ARG A 55 12.41 8.56 -16.47
CA ARG A 55 11.52 9.70 -16.15
C ARG A 55 10.07 9.27 -15.94
N LEU A 56 9.57 8.40 -16.82
CA LEU A 56 8.18 7.92 -16.73
C LEU A 56 7.96 7.03 -15.51
N LEU A 57 8.99 6.33 -15.03
CA LEU A 57 8.94 5.47 -13.85
C LEU A 57 9.11 6.23 -12.53
N GLU A 58 9.79 7.38 -12.55
CA GLU A 58 10.10 8.16 -11.36
C GLU A 58 8.85 8.53 -10.58
N THR A 59 7.82 9.02 -11.25
CA THR A 59 6.59 9.47 -10.60
C THR A 59 5.83 8.31 -9.91
N PRO A 60 5.48 7.19 -10.58
CA PRO A 60 4.78 6.10 -9.91
C PRO A 60 5.62 5.43 -8.82
N LEU A 61 6.93 5.26 -9.02
CA LEU A 61 7.80 4.66 -8.00
C LEU A 61 7.99 5.56 -6.78
N SER A 62 8.20 6.87 -6.97
CA SER A 62 8.29 7.83 -5.86
C SER A 62 6.99 7.89 -5.08
N SER A 63 5.84 7.96 -5.78
CA SER A 63 4.52 7.99 -5.15
C SER A 63 4.26 6.71 -4.32
N ALA A 64 4.60 5.54 -4.87
CA ALA A 64 4.51 4.28 -4.14
C ALA A 64 5.45 4.24 -2.92
N GLY A 65 6.68 4.73 -3.08
CA GLY A 65 7.67 4.82 -2.02
C GLY A 65 7.27 5.77 -0.88
N GLU A 66 6.60 6.88 -1.19
CA GLU A 66 6.10 7.83 -0.19
C GLU A 66 4.85 7.32 0.55
N GLN A 67 3.95 6.61 -0.14
CA GLN A 67 2.72 6.10 0.45
C GLN A 67 2.93 4.81 1.27
N ALA A 68 3.90 3.97 0.90
CA ALA A 68 4.13 2.68 1.56
C ALA A 68 4.38 2.77 3.09
N PRO A 69 5.24 3.69 3.59
CA PRO A 69 5.40 3.88 5.04
C PRO A 69 4.11 4.27 5.75
N THR A 70 3.28 5.09 5.09
CA THR A 70 1.99 5.54 5.63
C THR A 70 1.01 4.37 5.76
N ALA A 71 0.94 3.49 4.75
CA ALA A 71 0.14 2.27 4.81
C ALA A 71 0.60 1.34 5.95
N VAL A 72 1.91 1.14 6.11
CA VAL A 72 2.47 0.35 7.22
C VAL A 72 2.06 0.95 8.57
N GLN A 73 2.18 2.28 8.74
CA GLN A 73 1.79 2.95 9.97
C GLN A 73 0.30 2.80 10.28
N TYR A 74 -0.57 2.86 9.26
CA TYR A 74 -2.00 2.61 9.44
C TYR A 74 -2.29 1.18 9.88
N ALA A 75 -1.62 0.19 9.29
CA ALA A 75 -1.75 -1.20 9.70
C ALA A 75 -1.34 -1.40 11.16
N GLU A 76 -0.20 -0.86 11.59
CA GLU A 76 0.26 -0.91 12.99
C GLU A 76 -0.75 -0.24 13.94
N ASN A 77 -1.32 0.90 13.54
CA ASN A 77 -2.31 1.61 14.33
C ASN A 77 -3.59 0.80 14.51
N VAL A 78 -4.04 0.08 13.47
CA VAL A 78 -5.21 -0.81 13.55
C VAL A 78 -4.91 -1.97 14.49
N VAL A 79 -3.75 -2.62 14.34
CA VAL A 79 -3.34 -3.74 15.21
C VAL A 79 -3.26 -3.29 16.67
N THR A 80 -2.66 -2.13 16.94
CA THR A 80 -2.53 -1.58 18.30
C THR A 80 -3.90 -1.27 18.90
N LEU A 81 -4.78 -0.60 18.15
CA LEU A 81 -6.14 -0.30 18.60
C LEU A 81 -6.92 -1.58 18.91
N MET A 82 -6.81 -2.59 18.04
CA MET A 82 -7.47 -3.88 18.23
C MET A 82 -6.93 -4.61 19.46
N ALA A 83 -5.61 -4.64 19.65
CA ALA A 83 -4.97 -5.28 20.79
C ALA A 83 -5.40 -4.61 22.11
N GLN A 84 -5.33 -3.28 22.19
CA GLN A 84 -5.72 -2.54 23.39
C GLN A 84 -7.21 -2.75 23.72
N SER A 85 -8.08 -2.58 22.73
CA SER A 85 -9.53 -2.68 22.95
C SER A 85 -9.96 -4.11 23.29
N THR A 86 -9.29 -5.12 22.72
CA THR A 86 -9.51 -6.52 23.09
C THR A 86 -9.07 -6.77 24.53
N GLY A 87 -7.94 -6.22 24.95
CA GLY A 87 -7.48 -6.28 26.35
C GLY A 87 -8.51 -5.68 27.31
N GLU A 88 -9.02 -4.48 27.01
CA GLU A 88 -10.06 -3.84 27.83
C GLU A 88 -11.35 -4.66 27.91
N VAL A 89 -11.77 -5.31 26.82
CA VAL A 89 -12.93 -6.19 26.81
C VAL A 89 -12.68 -7.43 27.68
N LEU A 90 -11.50 -8.04 27.62
CA LEU A 90 -11.14 -9.20 28.45
C LEU A 90 -11.11 -8.82 29.94
N ASP A 91 -10.43 -7.75 30.31
CA ASP A 91 -10.34 -7.28 31.70
C ASP A 91 -11.72 -7.00 32.30
N LYS A 92 -12.60 -6.36 31.52
CA LYS A 92 -13.99 -6.09 31.93
C LYS A 92 -14.83 -7.37 31.98
N SER A 93 -14.57 -8.34 31.11
CA SER A 93 -15.24 -9.64 31.12
C SER A 93 -14.86 -10.48 32.33
N ASP A 94 -13.59 -10.48 32.72
CA ASP A 94 -13.11 -11.12 33.94
C ASP A 94 -13.77 -10.50 35.18
N LYS A 95 -13.93 -9.17 35.20
CA LYS A 95 -14.67 -8.47 36.25
C LYS A 95 -16.15 -8.87 36.30
N VAL A 96 -16.80 -9.01 35.15
CA VAL A 96 -18.19 -9.50 35.06
C VAL A 96 -18.30 -10.94 35.58
N LEU A 97 -17.34 -11.82 35.23
CA LEU A 97 -17.31 -13.20 35.71
C LEU A 97 -17.18 -13.25 37.24
N GLY A 98 -16.24 -12.50 37.82
CA GLY A 98 -16.06 -12.45 39.28
C GLY A 98 -17.31 -11.93 40.01
N LEU A 99 -17.98 -10.90 39.46
CA LEU A 99 -19.25 -10.40 40.01
C LEU A 99 -20.38 -11.43 39.89
N ALA A 100 -20.43 -12.20 38.79
CA ALA A 100 -21.42 -13.25 38.61
C ALA A 100 -21.21 -14.43 39.58
N GLU A 101 -19.95 -14.84 39.80
CA GLU A 101 -19.59 -15.86 40.79
C GLU A 101 -19.92 -15.42 42.22
N GLU A 102 -19.65 -14.15 42.58
CA GLU A 102 -20.04 -13.59 43.88
C GLU A 102 -21.57 -13.60 44.05
N MET A 103 -22.31 -13.25 43.00
CA MET A 103 -23.76 -13.30 42.98
C MET A 103 -24.30 -14.72 43.16
N GLU A 104 -23.71 -15.70 42.46
CA GLU A 104 -24.10 -17.10 42.57
C GLU A 104 -23.81 -17.65 43.97
N GLY A 105 -22.65 -17.33 44.56
CA GLY A 105 -22.30 -17.71 45.92
C GLY A 105 -23.29 -17.18 46.97
N LEU A 106 -23.77 -15.94 46.81
CA LEU A 106 -24.79 -15.36 47.67
C LEU A 106 -26.14 -16.06 47.54
N PHE A 107 -26.53 -16.46 46.32
CA PHE A 107 -27.77 -17.23 46.10
C PHE A 107 -27.70 -18.66 46.64
N GLN A 108 -26.55 -19.32 46.54
CA GLN A 108 -26.35 -20.68 47.08
C GLN A 108 -26.30 -20.70 48.61
N GLN A 109 -25.81 -19.64 49.25
CA GLN A 109 -25.80 -19.49 50.72
C GLN A 109 -27.15 -19.00 51.29
N SER A 110 -27.99 -18.34 50.49
CA SER A 110 -29.32 -17.90 50.90
C SER A 110 -30.36 -19.02 50.81
N ALA A 111 -30.38 -19.92 51.80
CA ALA A 111 -31.50 -20.85 52.01
C ALA A 111 -32.75 -20.17 52.62
N GLY A 112 -32.71 -18.86 52.85
CA GLY A 112 -33.80 -18.04 53.37
C GLY A 112 -33.70 -16.59 52.88
N GLN A 113 -34.85 -15.95 52.64
CA GLN A 113 -34.96 -14.57 52.18
C GLN A 113 -34.57 -13.56 53.28
N ASP A 114 -33.29 -13.43 53.55
CA ASP A 114 -32.78 -12.35 54.40
C ASP A 114 -32.65 -11.05 53.58
N ALA A 115 -33.31 -9.99 54.04
CA ALA A 115 -33.24 -8.64 53.47
C ALA A 115 -31.81 -8.12 53.16
N PRO A 116 -30.77 -8.36 54.01
CA PRO A 116 -29.41 -7.94 53.69
C PRO A 116 -28.79 -8.67 52.48
N THR A 117 -29.12 -9.94 52.25
CA THR A 117 -28.62 -10.71 51.10
C THR A 117 -29.24 -10.22 49.80
N CYS A 118 -30.51 -9.80 49.85
CA CYS A 118 -31.22 -9.21 48.72
C CYS A 118 -30.63 -7.85 48.33
N ALA A 119 -30.28 -6.99 49.31
CA ALA A 119 -29.63 -5.71 49.05
C ALA A 119 -28.23 -5.88 48.41
N ARG A 120 -27.43 -6.83 48.91
CA ARG A 120 -26.11 -7.16 48.37
C ARG A 120 -26.17 -7.69 46.94
N ALA A 121 -27.13 -8.58 46.65
CA ALA A 121 -27.37 -9.08 45.30
C ALA A 121 -27.79 -7.96 44.32
N GLN A 122 -28.55 -6.97 44.80
CA GLN A 122 -28.98 -5.83 44.00
C GLN A 122 -27.83 -4.86 43.68
N GLU A 123 -26.88 -4.67 44.60
CA GLU A 123 -25.63 -3.92 44.35
C GLU A 123 -24.75 -4.62 43.29
N ILE A 124 -24.55 -5.94 43.43
CA ILE A 124 -23.77 -6.74 42.46
C ILE A 124 -24.43 -6.72 41.09
N MET A 125 -25.76 -6.87 41.01
CA MET A 125 -26.52 -6.76 39.75
C MET A 125 -26.34 -5.38 39.09
N THR A 126 -26.27 -4.32 39.88
CA THR A 126 -26.06 -2.95 39.36
C THR A 126 -24.63 -2.80 38.82
N SER A 127 -23.64 -3.33 39.54
CA SER A 127 -22.23 -3.36 39.11
C SER A 127 -22.01 -4.21 37.84
N LEU A 128 -22.70 -5.35 37.74
CA LEU A 128 -22.69 -6.24 36.58
C LEU A 128 -23.25 -5.51 35.34
N LYS A 129 -24.40 -4.85 35.48
CA LYS A 129 -25.00 -4.04 34.40
C LYS A 129 -24.05 -2.93 33.95
N GLY A 130 -23.42 -2.23 34.88
CA GLY A 130 -22.41 -1.19 34.56
C GLY A 130 -21.24 -1.77 33.77
N SER A 131 -20.69 -2.90 34.20
CA SER A 131 -19.57 -3.56 33.54
C SER A 131 -19.93 -4.09 32.14
N ILE A 132 -21.16 -4.56 31.93
CA ILE A 132 -21.67 -4.93 30.59
C ILE A 132 -21.77 -3.71 29.67
N PHE A 133 -22.28 -2.58 30.17
CA PHE A 133 -22.29 -1.33 29.39
C PHE A 133 -20.86 -0.88 29.04
N ASP A 134 -19.91 -1.03 29.95
CA ASP A 134 -18.51 -0.71 29.71
C ASP A 134 -17.87 -1.63 28.65
N ILE A 135 -18.26 -2.92 28.58
CA ILE A 135 -17.83 -3.84 27.51
C ILE A 135 -18.41 -3.39 26.17
N ILE A 136 -19.71 -3.10 26.12
CA ILE A 136 -20.40 -2.63 24.91
C ILE A 136 -19.75 -1.33 24.41
N ALA A 137 -19.43 -0.40 25.32
CA ALA A 137 -18.74 0.83 24.99
C ALA A 137 -17.31 0.57 24.46
N SER A 138 -16.56 -0.34 25.09
CA SER A 138 -15.22 -0.71 24.61
C SER A 138 -15.25 -1.36 23.24
N GLN A 139 -16.36 -1.98 22.79
CA GLN A 139 -16.51 -2.53 21.43
C GLN A 139 -16.67 -1.47 20.33
N SER A 140 -16.85 -0.19 20.67
CA SER A 140 -16.95 0.91 19.70
C SER A 140 -15.70 1.07 18.82
N TYR A 141 -14.53 0.55 19.24
CA TYR A 141 -13.31 0.52 18.44
C TYR A 141 -13.47 -0.22 17.11
N GLN A 142 -14.41 -1.17 16.99
CA GLN A 142 -14.59 -1.96 15.78
C GLN A 142 -14.93 -1.08 14.57
N ASP A 143 -15.72 -0.02 14.79
CA ASP A 143 -16.06 0.93 13.73
C ASP A 143 -14.83 1.75 13.31
N VAL A 144 -14.07 2.26 14.28
CA VAL A 144 -12.83 3.00 14.03
C VAL A 144 -11.77 2.12 13.34
N ALA A 145 -11.64 0.86 13.76
CA ALA A 145 -10.75 -0.11 13.15
C ALA A 145 -11.17 -0.41 11.71
N ARG A 146 -12.47 -0.58 11.44
CA ARG A 146 -13.00 -0.76 10.08
C ARG A 146 -12.67 0.44 9.19
N GLN A 147 -12.95 1.67 9.63
CA GLN A 147 -12.67 2.88 8.87
C GLN A 147 -11.17 3.00 8.53
N LYS A 148 -10.30 2.74 9.50
CA LYS A 148 -8.84 2.75 9.26
C LYS A 148 -8.39 1.63 8.33
N MET A 149 -9.00 0.46 8.41
CA MET A 149 -8.74 -0.66 7.49
C MET A 149 -9.17 -0.32 6.06
N GLU A 150 -10.31 0.35 5.86
CA GLU A 150 -10.76 0.80 4.54
C GLU A 150 -9.77 1.81 3.92
N VAL A 151 -9.26 2.75 4.71
CA VAL A 151 -8.20 3.68 4.26
C VAL A 151 -6.94 2.92 3.87
N LEU A 152 -6.50 1.96 4.70
CA LEU A 152 -5.35 1.11 4.42
C LEU A 152 -5.50 0.34 3.11
N ILE A 153 -6.67 -0.28 2.88
CA ILE A 153 -6.97 -1.03 1.66
C ILE A 153 -6.89 -0.10 0.43
N ASN A 154 -7.44 1.12 0.53
CA ASN A 154 -7.37 2.10 -0.54
C ASN A 154 -5.93 2.53 -0.84
N ASP A 155 -5.10 2.73 0.18
CA ASP A 155 -3.69 3.08 0.02
C ASP A 155 -2.88 1.95 -0.62
N LEU A 156 -3.10 0.71 -0.19
CA LEU A 156 -2.48 -0.47 -0.81
C LEU A 156 -2.89 -0.64 -2.27
N ASN A 157 -4.16 -0.40 -2.59
CA ASN A 157 -4.65 -0.42 -3.98
C ASN A 157 -3.97 0.66 -4.83
N ARG A 158 -3.74 1.86 -4.29
CA ARG A 158 -3.00 2.92 -5.00
C ARG A 158 -1.55 2.54 -5.24
N ILE A 159 -0.87 2.01 -4.22
CA ILE A 159 0.51 1.52 -4.34
C ILE A 159 0.59 0.43 -5.42
N ARG A 160 -0.33 -0.54 -5.40
CA ARG A 160 -0.43 -1.57 -6.44
C ARG A 160 -0.61 -0.97 -7.82
N ASP A 161 -1.52 -0.01 -7.97
CA ASP A 161 -1.84 0.60 -9.28
C ASP A 161 -0.62 1.39 -9.83
N TRP A 162 0.13 2.09 -8.97
CA TRP A 162 1.41 2.71 -9.38
C TRP A 162 2.49 1.70 -9.77
N LEU A 163 2.61 0.59 -9.03
CA LEU A 163 3.55 -0.47 -9.38
C LEU A 163 3.16 -1.16 -10.70
N MET A 164 1.87 -1.34 -10.97
CA MET A 164 1.39 -1.81 -12.27
C MET A 164 1.71 -0.82 -13.39
N GLU A 165 1.50 0.48 -13.19
CA GLU A 165 1.90 1.50 -14.17
C GLU A 165 3.41 1.45 -14.45
N ALA A 166 4.23 1.29 -13.41
CA ALA A 166 5.68 1.13 -13.56
C ALA A 166 6.05 -0.15 -14.33
N LEU A 167 5.42 -1.29 -14.01
CA LEU A 167 5.64 -2.56 -14.72
C LEU A 167 5.21 -2.48 -16.19
N LEU A 168 4.07 -1.82 -16.48
CA LEU A 168 3.61 -1.57 -17.84
C LEU A 168 4.62 -0.71 -18.60
N ILE A 169 5.10 0.40 -18.02
CA ILE A 169 6.11 1.26 -18.66
C ILE A 169 7.39 0.48 -18.98
N LEU A 170 7.84 -0.39 -18.07
CA LEU A 170 8.99 -1.28 -18.29
C LEU A 170 8.72 -2.35 -19.37
N ASN A 171 7.51 -2.89 -19.44
CA ASN A 171 7.14 -3.97 -20.37
C ASN A 171 6.72 -3.46 -21.77
N ILE A 172 6.17 -2.24 -21.89
CA ILE A 172 5.74 -1.64 -23.17
C ILE A 172 6.85 -1.65 -24.24
N ARG A 173 8.13 -1.66 -23.83
CA ARG A 173 9.25 -1.51 -24.77
C ARG A 173 10.18 -2.71 -24.86
N LYS A 174 9.81 -3.85 -24.28
CA LYS A 174 10.49 -5.13 -24.59
C LYS A 174 10.11 -5.65 -25.98
N ASP A 175 9.02 -5.12 -26.54
CA ASP A 175 8.44 -5.53 -27.81
C ASP A 175 7.76 -4.31 -28.50
N ASP A 176 8.53 -3.58 -29.32
CA ASP A 176 8.14 -2.31 -29.97
C ASP A 176 7.08 -2.47 -31.10
N SER A 177 6.32 -3.57 -31.12
CA SER A 177 5.31 -3.76 -32.14
C SER A 177 4.15 -2.77 -31.96
N PRO A 178 3.65 -2.15 -33.04
CA PRO A 178 2.61 -1.11 -32.96
C PRO A 178 1.30 -1.60 -32.33
N GLU A 179 1.01 -2.91 -32.40
CA GLU A 179 -0.13 -3.54 -31.72
C GLU A 179 0.07 -3.61 -30.19
N ASN A 180 1.29 -3.89 -29.72
CA ASN A 180 1.60 -3.98 -28.30
C ASN A 180 1.58 -2.58 -27.64
N ILE A 181 2.04 -1.56 -28.37
CA ILE A 181 1.97 -0.16 -27.93
C ILE A 181 0.52 0.33 -27.82
N GLN A 182 -0.35 0.00 -28.78
CA GLN A 182 -1.77 0.35 -28.71
C GLN A 182 -2.51 -0.40 -27.59
N LYS A 183 -2.33 -1.73 -27.50
CA LYS A 183 -2.96 -2.56 -26.46
C LYS A 183 -2.54 -2.11 -25.06
N LYS A 184 -1.25 -1.82 -24.86
CA LYS A 184 -0.73 -1.38 -23.56
C LYS A 184 -1.04 0.09 -23.26
N ALA A 185 -1.13 0.98 -24.26
CA ALA A 185 -1.65 2.34 -24.06
C ALA A 185 -3.13 2.34 -23.67
N GLN A 186 -3.91 1.39 -24.22
CA GLN A 186 -5.29 1.14 -23.84
C GLN A 186 -5.38 0.57 -22.42
N MET A 187 -4.50 -0.37 -22.03
CA MET A 187 -4.37 -0.88 -20.66
C MET A 187 -3.95 0.21 -19.66
N LEU A 188 -3.03 1.11 -20.04
CA LEU A 188 -2.60 2.24 -19.20
C LEU A 188 -3.75 3.25 -19.02
N LYS A 189 -4.57 3.41 -20.06
CA LYS A 189 -5.82 4.18 -20.00
C LYS A 189 -6.86 3.49 -19.14
N GLU A 190 -6.99 2.17 -19.22
CA GLU A 190 -7.91 1.37 -18.39
C GLU A 190 -7.49 1.38 -16.91
N VAL A 191 -6.20 1.30 -16.58
CA VAL A 191 -5.69 1.46 -15.20
C VAL A 191 -6.01 2.87 -14.67
N LYS A 192 -5.85 3.91 -15.50
CA LYS A 192 -6.21 5.30 -15.16
C LYS A 192 -7.72 5.51 -15.03
N GLU A 193 -8.53 4.95 -15.93
CA GLU A 193 -10.00 5.02 -15.89
C GLU A 193 -10.59 4.18 -14.74
N SER A 194 -9.96 3.07 -14.39
CA SER A 194 -10.29 2.24 -13.21
C SER A 194 -9.91 2.90 -11.87
N THR A 195 -9.25 4.06 -11.92
CA THR A 195 -9.00 4.93 -10.76
C THR A 195 -10.22 5.84 -10.51
N GLU A 196 -11.02 6.11 -11.54
CA GLU A 196 -12.17 7.04 -11.49
C GLU A 196 -13.53 6.32 -11.44
N ALA A 197 -13.61 5.07 -11.92
CA ALA A 197 -14.83 4.25 -11.87
C ALA A 197 -14.60 2.94 -11.10
N ARG A 198 -15.57 2.59 -10.24
CA ARG A 198 -15.68 1.41 -9.36
C ARG A 198 -15.02 0.10 -9.86
N PRO A 199 -14.61 -0.78 -8.93
CA PRO A 199 -13.58 -1.79 -9.16
C PRO A 199 -14.08 -2.93 -10.05
N ALA A 200 -13.50 -3.08 -11.22
CA ALA A 200 -13.44 -4.37 -11.89
C ALA A 200 -12.21 -5.12 -11.33
N GLU A 201 -12.33 -5.57 -10.08
CA GLU A 201 -11.23 -6.18 -9.30
C GLU A 201 -10.71 -7.48 -9.94
N SER A 202 -11.59 -8.21 -10.64
CA SER A 202 -11.22 -9.41 -11.41
C SER A 202 -10.37 -9.07 -12.64
N LEU A 203 -10.70 -7.98 -13.35
CA LEU A 203 -9.92 -7.54 -14.52
C LEU A 203 -8.52 -7.06 -14.10
N LYS A 204 -8.41 -6.46 -12.90
CA LYS A 204 -7.13 -6.03 -12.33
C LYS A 204 -6.26 -7.22 -11.90
N GLN A 205 -6.85 -8.32 -11.41
CA GLN A 205 -6.10 -9.54 -11.07
C GLN A 205 -5.58 -10.28 -12.30
N ASP A 206 -6.44 -10.48 -13.32
CA ASP A 206 -6.01 -11.12 -14.57
C ASP A 206 -4.85 -10.34 -15.23
N LEU A 207 -4.90 -9.00 -15.16
CA LEU A 207 -3.82 -8.14 -15.65
C LEU A 207 -2.52 -8.29 -14.86
N VAL A 208 -2.61 -8.41 -13.53
CA VAL A 208 -1.44 -8.65 -12.67
C VAL A 208 -0.85 -10.02 -12.97
N ASP A 209 -1.67 -11.05 -13.12
CA ASP A 209 -1.24 -12.42 -13.38
C ASP A 209 -0.61 -12.55 -14.77
N ASP A 210 -1.19 -11.92 -15.80
CA ASP A 210 -0.61 -11.86 -17.15
C ASP A 210 0.74 -11.12 -17.15
N LEU A 211 0.84 -10.01 -16.41
CA LEU A 211 2.09 -9.27 -16.29
C LEU A 211 3.15 -10.09 -15.55
N LEU A 212 2.81 -10.75 -14.45
CA LEU A 212 3.75 -11.58 -13.67
C LEU A 212 4.23 -12.79 -14.48
N ALA A 213 3.34 -13.45 -15.22
CA ALA A 213 3.68 -14.57 -16.09
C ALA A 213 4.69 -14.16 -17.18
N GLU A 214 4.59 -12.95 -17.74
CA GLU A 214 5.55 -12.43 -18.73
C GLU A 214 6.94 -12.12 -18.13
N PHE A 215 7.04 -11.87 -16.82
CA PHE A 215 8.31 -11.70 -16.10
C PHE A 215 8.85 -13.00 -15.50
N GLY A 216 8.14 -14.13 -15.64
CA GLY A 216 8.58 -15.45 -15.20
C GLY A 216 8.29 -15.77 -13.74
N PHE A 217 7.30 -15.11 -13.15
CA PHE A 217 6.73 -15.43 -11.83
C PHE A 217 5.39 -16.14 -11.95
#